data_AF-A0A5B7C531-F1
#
_entry.id   AF-A0A5B7C531-F1
#
_cell.length_a   1.000
_cell.length_b   1.000
_cell.length_c   1.000
_cell.angle_alpha   90.00
_cell.angle_beta   90.00
_cell.angle_gamma   90.00
#
_symmetry.space_group_name_H-M   'P 1'
#
loop_
_entity.id
_entity.type
_entity.pdbx_description
1 polymer ?
#
loop_
_entity_poly.entity_id
_entity_poly.type
_entity_poly.pdbx_seq_one_letter_code
_entity_poly.pdbx_strand_id
1 'polypeptide(L)'
;ARLKELENKAQELYFASENTLVLVEKLGKLVAIYMGGTFPVEQGDLHMRWKLVSRRFRDLQKCIVLPIGSLSTGLCRHRAILFKKLADYIGLPCRIARGCKYCVADHRSSCLVKIEDDKKFSREYVV
;
A
#
# COMPACT_ATOMS: atom_id res chain seq x y z
N ALA A 1 -1.66 -18.48 -1.39
CA ALA A 1 -1.78 -17.46 -0.32
C ALA A 1 -1.89 -16.09 -0.97
N ARG A 2 -2.89 -15.28 -0.59
CA ARG A 2 -3.25 -14.02 -1.28
C ARG A 2 -2.10 -13.00 -1.44
N LEU A 3 -1.12 -13.01 -0.54
CA LEU A 3 0.07 -12.16 -0.66
C LEU A 3 0.92 -12.52 -1.89
N LYS A 4 1.07 -13.82 -2.19
CA LYS A 4 1.85 -14.30 -3.33
C LYS A 4 1.24 -13.85 -4.66
N GLU A 5 -0.09 -13.78 -4.75
CA GLU A 5 -0.77 -13.23 -5.93
C GLU A 5 -0.48 -11.74 -6.12
N LEU A 6 -0.40 -10.97 -5.03
CA LEU A 6 -0.02 -9.55 -5.08
C LEU A 6 1.44 -9.37 -5.45
N GLU A 7 2.34 -10.22 -4.93
CA GLU A 7 3.76 -10.24 -5.30
C GLU A 7 3.94 -10.57 -6.79
N ASN A 8 3.24 -11.56 -7.31
CA ASN A 8 3.24 -11.88 -8.75
C ASN A 8 2.76 -10.70 -9.60
N LYS A 9 1.65 -10.06 -9.22
CA LYS A 9 1.15 -8.85 -9.91
C LYS A 9 2.15 -7.69 -9.84
N ALA A 10 2.82 -7.49 -8.71
CA ALA A 10 3.86 -6.47 -8.58
C ALA A 10 5.03 -6.76 -9.53
N GLN A 11 5.41 -8.03 -9.68
CA GLN A 11 6.45 -8.46 -10.63
C GLN A 11 6.03 -8.21 -12.09
N GLU A 12 4.78 -8.53 -12.46
CA GLU A 12 4.24 -8.23 -13.79
C GLU A 12 4.25 -6.72 -14.06
N LEU A 13 3.86 -5.90 -13.08
CA LEU A 13 3.91 -4.44 -13.19
C LEU A 13 5.35 -3.93 -13.35
N TYR A 14 6.32 -4.53 -12.66
CA TYR A 14 7.74 -4.20 -12.80
C TYR A 14 8.22 -4.40 -14.24
N PHE A 15 7.96 -5.56 -14.84
CA PHE A 15 8.37 -5.84 -16.21
C PHE A 15 7.60 -5.01 -17.26
N ALA A 16 6.36 -4.63 -16.98
CA ALA A 16 5.51 -3.86 -17.90
C ALA A 16 5.60 -2.32 -17.73
N SER A 17 6.50 -1.83 -16.88
CA SER A 17 6.64 -0.38 -16.62
C SER A 17 7.85 0.19 -17.35
N GLU A 18 7.63 1.30 -18.06
CA GLU A 18 8.67 1.98 -18.84
C GLU A 18 9.68 2.71 -17.97
N ASN A 19 9.24 3.21 -16.82
CA ASN A 19 10.09 3.91 -15.86
C ASN A 19 9.58 3.72 -14.41
N THR A 20 10.40 4.12 -13.45
CA THR A 20 10.11 3.98 -12.01
C THR A 20 8.88 4.75 -11.57
N LEU A 21 8.60 5.93 -12.14
CA LEU A 21 7.40 6.71 -11.78
C LEU A 21 6.11 5.97 -12.16
N VAL A 22 6.06 5.44 -13.39
CA VAL A 22 4.92 4.65 -13.88
C VAL A 22 4.73 3.39 -13.03
N LEU A 23 5.82 2.72 -12.66
CA LEU A 23 5.78 1.57 -11.76
C LEU A 23 5.18 1.93 -10.40
N VAL A 24 5.65 3.02 -9.78
CA VAL A 24 5.18 3.49 -8.47
C VAL A 24 3.69 3.80 -8.51
N GLU A 25 3.21 4.49 -9.55
CA GLU A 25 1.79 4.81 -9.70
C GLU A 25 0.94 3.55 -9.89
N LYS A 26 1.36 2.62 -10.75
CA LYS A 26 0.64 1.35 -10.96
C LYS A 26 0.61 0.51 -9.69
N LEU A 27 1.72 0.43 -8.95
CA LEU A 27 1.80 -0.30 -7.69
C LEU A 27 0.92 0.35 -6.61
N GLY A 28 0.93 1.67 -6.51
CA GLY A 28 0.05 2.42 -5.61
C GLY A 28 -1.43 2.18 -5.90
N LYS A 29 -1.81 2.17 -7.19
CA LYS A 29 -3.17 1.82 -7.64
C LYS A 29 -3.55 0.38 -7.28
N LEU A 30 -2.64 -0.59 -7.47
CA LEU A 30 -2.86 -1.99 -7.08
C LEU A 30 -3.18 -2.10 -5.58
N VAL A 31 -2.36 -1.47 -4.73
CA VAL A 31 -2.56 -1.46 -3.27
C VAL A 31 -3.88 -0.78 -2.90
N ALA A 32 -4.20 0.35 -3.53
CA ALA A 32 -5.43 1.08 -3.26
C ALA A 32 -6.67 0.25 -3.59
N ILE A 33 -6.72 -0.36 -4.77
CA ILE A 33 -7.82 -1.22 -5.22
C ILE A 33 -7.97 -2.42 -4.27
N TYR A 34 -6.86 -3.08 -3.92
CA TYR A 34 -6.89 -4.24 -3.03
C TYR A 34 -7.42 -3.91 -1.62
N MET A 35 -7.13 -2.70 -1.12
CA MET A 35 -7.45 -2.27 0.24
C MET A 35 -8.69 -1.38 0.36
N GLY A 36 -9.59 -1.41 -0.62
CA GLY A 36 -10.93 -0.80 -0.49
C GLY A 36 -11.23 0.34 -1.45
N GLY A 37 -10.32 0.69 -2.36
CA GLY A 37 -10.53 1.72 -3.39
C GLY A 37 -9.64 2.96 -3.22
N THR A 38 -9.93 4.03 -3.94
CA THR A 38 -9.19 5.31 -3.86
C THR A 38 -9.77 6.22 -2.79
N PHE A 39 -8.92 6.92 -2.03
CA PHE A 39 -9.31 7.84 -0.95
C PHE A 39 -10.47 8.83 -1.26
N PRO A 40 -10.64 9.38 -2.48
CA PRO A 40 -11.76 10.28 -2.78
C PRO A 40 -13.16 9.63 -2.70
N VAL A 41 -13.25 8.31 -2.80
CA VAL A 41 -14.49 7.53 -2.60
C VAL A 41 -14.75 7.28 -1.09
N GLU A 42 -13.83 7.72 -0.22
CA GLU A 42 -13.68 7.23 1.16
C GLU A 42 -13.78 8.32 2.23
N GLN A 43 -14.57 9.38 2.03
CA GLN A 43 -14.89 10.31 3.12
C GLN A 43 -15.80 9.61 4.15
N GLY A 44 -15.18 8.96 5.15
CA GLY A 44 -15.83 8.46 6.37
C GLY A 44 -16.01 6.93 6.46
N ASP A 45 -16.25 6.25 5.34
CA ASP A 45 -16.67 4.84 5.33
C ASP A 45 -15.53 3.84 5.68
N LEU A 46 -14.29 4.11 5.26
CA LEU A 46 -13.24 3.09 5.38
C LEU A 46 -12.85 2.73 6.81
N HIS A 47 -12.92 3.68 7.73
CA HIS A 47 -12.61 3.40 9.13
C HIS A 47 -13.66 2.50 9.78
N MET A 48 -14.94 2.73 9.46
CA MET A 48 -16.03 1.85 9.92
C MET A 48 -15.90 0.46 9.29
N ARG A 49 -15.66 0.37 7.98
CA ARG A 49 -15.46 -0.90 7.29
C ARG A 49 -14.24 -1.66 7.81
N TRP A 50 -13.13 -0.98 8.04
CA TRP A 50 -11.95 -1.57 8.68
C TRP A 50 -12.27 -2.14 10.06
N LYS A 51 -12.97 -1.39 10.92
CA LYS A 51 -13.37 -1.87 12.26
C LYS A 51 -14.23 -3.13 12.16
N LEU A 52 -15.20 -3.15 11.24
CA LEU A 52 -16.08 -4.30 11.03
C LEU A 52 -15.31 -5.53 10.51
N VAL A 53 -14.53 -5.36 9.44
CA VAL A 53 -13.76 -6.44 8.81
C VAL A 53 -12.71 -6.99 9.76
N SER A 54 -11.97 -6.13 10.46
CA SER A 54 -10.94 -6.57 11.39
C SER A 54 -11.55 -7.32 12.60
N ARG A 55 -12.69 -6.88 13.13
CA ARG A 55 -13.39 -7.59 14.20
C ARG A 55 -13.83 -8.98 13.75
N ARG A 56 -14.51 -9.08 12.61
CA ARG A 56 -14.94 -10.36 12.04
C ARG A 56 -13.75 -11.30 11.81
N PHE A 57 -12.65 -10.79 11.27
CA PHE A 57 -11.46 -11.60 11.02
C PHE A 57 -10.87 -12.15 12.33
N ARG A 58 -10.73 -11.30 13.37
CA ARG A 58 -10.25 -11.75 14.69
C ARG A 58 -11.17 -12.79 15.33
N ASP A 59 -12.49 -12.59 15.21
CA ASP A 59 -13.49 -13.49 15.79
C ASP A 59 -13.48 -14.87 15.11
N LEU A 60 -13.31 -14.90 13.79
CA LEU A 60 -13.22 -16.12 12.98
C LEU A 60 -11.90 -16.87 13.20
N GLN A 61 -10.77 -16.16 13.22
CA GLN A 61 -9.44 -16.76 13.34
C GLN A 61 -9.00 -16.98 14.79
N LYS A 62 -9.78 -16.50 15.76
CA LYS A 62 -9.42 -16.50 17.20
C LYS A 62 -8.01 -15.94 17.45
N CYS A 63 -7.62 -14.93 16.68
CA CYS A 63 -6.27 -14.38 16.68
C CYS A 63 -6.31 -12.86 16.52
N ILE A 64 -5.39 -12.15 17.20
CA ILE A 64 -5.22 -10.69 17.08
C ILE A 64 -4.30 -10.29 15.93
N VAL A 65 -3.49 -11.22 15.42
CA VAL A 65 -2.57 -10.99 14.31
C VAL A 65 -3.34 -10.99 13.00
N LEU A 66 -3.20 -9.93 12.23
CA LEU A 66 -3.85 -9.75 10.94
C LEU A 66 -2.80 -9.79 9.82
N PRO A 67 -2.72 -10.87 9.02
CA PRO A 67 -1.81 -10.93 7.91
C PRO A 67 -2.13 -9.85 6.88
N ILE A 68 -1.15 -9.03 6.50
CA ILE A 68 -1.37 -7.86 5.63
C ILE A 68 -2.00 -8.24 4.29
N GLY A 69 -1.56 -9.35 3.70
CA GLY A 69 -2.09 -9.88 2.44
C GLY A 69 -3.47 -10.54 2.56
N SER A 70 -4.11 -10.51 3.73
CA SER A 70 -5.49 -10.99 3.93
C SER A 70 -6.48 -9.83 4.12
N LEU A 71 -6.00 -8.58 4.22
CA LEU A 71 -6.83 -7.41 4.48
C LEU A 71 -7.41 -6.85 3.18
N SER A 72 -8.73 -7.01 2.98
CA SER A 72 -9.47 -6.43 1.86
C SER A 72 -9.88 -4.97 2.06
N THR A 73 -9.64 -4.42 3.25
CA THR A 73 -9.91 -3.01 3.57
C THR A 73 -8.83 -2.52 4.51
N GLY A 74 -8.19 -1.40 4.18
CA GLY A 74 -7.05 -0.90 4.93
C GLY A 74 -6.96 0.62 4.93
N LEU A 75 -6.56 1.17 6.08
CA LEU A 75 -6.26 2.59 6.24
C LEU A 75 -4.88 2.92 5.64
N CYS A 76 -4.52 4.21 5.60
CA CYS A 76 -3.23 4.69 5.10
C CYS A 76 -2.02 3.88 5.61
N ARG A 77 -1.96 3.57 6.90
CA ARG A 77 -0.90 2.76 7.52
C ARG A 77 -0.82 1.34 6.98
N HIS A 78 -1.95 0.67 6.75
CA HIS A 78 -1.96 -0.69 6.20
C HIS A 78 -1.54 -0.66 4.73
N ARG A 79 -2.00 0.35 3.99
CA ARG A 79 -1.62 0.57 2.59
C ARG A 79 -0.13 0.82 2.45
N ALA A 80 0.44 1.68 3.30
CA ALA A 80 1.88 1.92 3.32
C ALA A 80 2.68 0.63 3.64
N ILE A 81 2.23 -0.19 4.59
CA ILE A 81 2.87 -1.47 4.90
C ILE A 81 2.80 -2.43 3.69
N LEU A 82 1.63 -2.58 3.07
CA LEU A 82 1.49 -3.46 1.90
C LEU A 82 2.33 -2.95 0.73
N PHE A 83 2.29 -1.65 0.44
CA PHE A 83 3.12 -1.04 -0.60
C PHE A 83 4.59 -1.32 -0.35
N LYS A 84 5.10 -1.06 0.86
CA LYS A 84 6.48 -1.33 1.24
C LYS A 84 6.84 -2.80 1.01
N LYS A 85 6.00 -3.74 1.43
CA LYS A 85 6.24 -5.17 1.24
C LYS A 85 6.32 -5.56 -0.25
N LEU A 86 5.45 -5.02 -1.11
CA LEU A 86 5.48 -5.30 -2.54
C LEU A 86 6.66 -4.61 -3.24
N ALA A 87 6.97 -3.38 -2.85
CA ALA A 87 8.13 -2.64 -3.34
C ALA A 87 9.44 -3.36 -3.01
N ASP A 88 9.59 -3.84 -1.76
CA ASP A 88 10.76 -4.62 -1.35
C ASP A 88 10.89 -5.93 -2.12
N TYR A 89 9.77 -6.57 -2.45
CA TYR A 89 9.76 -7.79 -3.25
C TYR A 89 10.31 -7.58 -4.67
N ILE A 90 9.98 -6.46 -5.30
CA ILE A 90 10.47 -6.11 -6.65
C ILE A 90 11.77 -5.30 -6.64
N GLY A 91 12.40 -5.10 -5.48
CA GLY A 91 13.65 -4.34 -5.35
C GLY A 91 13.53 -2.82 -5.49
N LEU A 92 12.32 -2.26 -5.34
CA LEU A 92 12.08 -0.82 -5.44
C LEU A 92 12.45 -0.11 -4.11
N PRO A 93 13.48 0.76 -4.09
CA PRO A 93 13.93 1.41 -2.86
C PRO A 93 12.87 2.38 -2.32
N CYS A 94 12.34 2.07 -1.14
CA CYS A 94 11.36 2.92 -0.48
C CYS A 94 11.44 2.83 1.04
N ARG A 95 10.80 3.76 1.75
CA ARG A 95 10.66 3.76 3.22
C ARG A 95 9.29 4.26 3.64
N ILE A 96 8.81 3.81 4.80
CA ILE A 96 7.58 4.36 5.37
C ILE A 96 7.94 5.64 6.12
N ALA A 97 7.21 6.71 5.85
CA ALA A 97 7.32 7.98 6.54
C ALA A 97 6.02 8.31 7.29
N ARG A 98 6.14 9.08 8.37
CA ARG A 98 5.00 9.64 9.08
C ARG A 98 4.42 10.80 8.27
N GLY A 99 3.10 10.79 8.08
CA GLY A 99 2.38 11.75 7.26
C GLY A 99 1.57 11.05 6.18
N CYS A 100 0.44 11.64 5.81
CA CYS A 100 -0.39 11.18 4.71
C CYS A 100 -1.17 12.38 4.20
N LYS A 101 -1.10 12.63 2.89
CA LYS A 101 -1.78 13.78 2.26
C LYS A 101 -3.30 13.65 2.29
N TYR A 102 -3.81 12.42 2.36
CA TYR A 102 -5.22 12.11 2.12
C TYR A 102 -6.04 11.87 3.38
N CYS A 103 -5.42 11.75 4.56
CA CYS A 103 -6.15 11.45 5.79
C CYS A 103 -5.66 12.26 6.99
N VAL A 104 -6.56 12.45 7.96
CA VAL A 104 -6.33 13.17 9.22
C VAL A 104 -6.27 12.24 10.45
N ALA A 105 -6.04 10.93 10.22
CA ALA A 105 -5.99 9.93 11.30
C ALA A 105 -4.77 10.09 12.23
N ASP A 106 -4.76 9.50 13.42
CA ASP A 106 -3.64 9.64 14.38
C ASP A 106 -2.32 9.00 13.90
N HIS A 107 -2.42 7.94 13.10
CA HIS A 107 -1.27 7.18 12.58
C HIS A 107 -1.14 7.33 11.08
N ARG A 108 -0.93 8.58 10.63
CA ARG A 108 -0.73 8.90 9.21
C ARG A 108 0.59 8.31 8.75
N SER A 109 0.53 7.49 7.71
CA SER A 109 1.71 6.92 7.08
C SER A 109 1.55 6.92 5.57
N SER A 110 2.66 7.14 4.89
CA SER A 110 2.83 7.07 3.44
C SER A 110 4.17 6.41 3.13
N CYS A 111 4.34 5.96 1.90
CA CYS A 111 5.63 5.44 1.42
C CYS A 111 6.36 6.51 0.62
N LEU A 112 7.66 6.68 0.90
CA LEU A 112 8.57 7.50 0.12
C LEU A 112 9.41 6.57 -0.75
N VAL A 113 9.34 6.74 -2.05
CA VAL A 113 10.10 5.95 -3.03
C VAL A 113 11.27 6.79 -3.53
N LYS A 114 12.48 6.24 -3.50
CA LYS A 114 13.66 6.89 -4.06
C LYS A 114 13.67 6.68 -5.57
N ILE A 115 13.66 7.77 -6.32
CA ILE A 115 13.74 7.77 -7.77
C ILE A 115 15.02 8.49 -8.16
N GLU A 116 15.85 7.85 -8.98
CA GLU A 116 17.06 8.45 -9.52
C GLU A 116 16.75 9.01 -10.90
N ASP A 117 16.97 10.32 -11.06
CA ASP A 117 16.84 11.02 -12.35
C ASP A 117 18.09 10.73 -13.21
N ASP A 118 18.02 10.96 -14.53
CA ASP A 118 19.13 10.72 -15.49
C ASP A 118 20.40 11.50 -15.12
N LYS A 119 20.23 12.58 -14.34
CA LYS A 119 21.30 13.42 -13.79
C LYS A 119 21.86 12.91 -12.45
N LYS A 120 21.53 11.69 -12.01
CA LYS A 120 21.90 11.06 -10.73
C LYS A 120 21.43 11.81 -9.47
N PHE A 121 20.47 12.72 -9.59
CA PHE A 121 19.82 13.32 -8.42
C PHE A 121 18.74 12.38 -7.89
N SER A 122 18.81 12.04 -6.61
CA SER A 122 17.76 11.26 -5.95
C SER A 122 16.61 12.17 -5.51
N ARG A 123 15.39 11.89 -5.97
CA ARG A 123 14.16 12.52 -5.50
C ARG A 123 13.33 11.49 -4.73
N GLU A 124 12.64 11.93 -3.68
CA GLU A 124 11.67 11.10 -2.97
C GLU A 124 10.25 11.39 -3.48
N TYR A 125 9.55 10.35 -3.94
CA TYR A 125 8.14 10.42 -4.36
C TYR A 125 7.22 9.87 -3.27
N VAL A 126 6.15 10.59 -2.94
CA VAL A 126 5.18 10.19 -1.91
C VAL A 126 4.05 9.39 -2.54
N VAL A 127 3.79 8.20 -1.99
CA VAL A 127 2.67 7.31 -2.36
C VAL A 127 1.57 7.35 -1.31
#